data_AF-A0A4Y9RK95-F1
#
_entry.id   AF-A0A4Y9RK95-F1
#
_cell.length_a   1.000
_cell.length_b   1.000
_cell.length_c   1.000
_cell.angle_alpha   90.00
_cell.angle_beta   90.00
_cell.angle_gamma   90.00
#
_symmetry.space_group_name_H-M   'P 1'
#
loop_
_entity.id
_entity.type
_entity.pdbx_description
1 polymer ?
#
loop_
_entity_poly.entity_id
_entity_poly.type
_entity_poly.pdbx_seq_one_letter_code
_entity_poly.pdbx_strand_id
1 'polypeptide(L)'
;MDYFVGLILSIAACGTARLAGFDRERGFYPTILCVIATYYVLFAAMGGGGQAVLLESMIATVFMGIAVAGFKGNLWAVVLALAVHALFDLMHHHILRNDGVPGWWPGSCMAFDIVAAVCLGALLLKRALPPRNSGTGRQRLAP
;
A
#
# COMPACT_ATOMS: atom_id res chain seq x y z
N MET A 1 -15.22 0.50 14.64
CA MET A 1 -13.90 0.25 15.25
C MET A 1 -12.90 -0.22 14.20
N ASP A 2 -13.41 -0.94 13.20
CA ASP A 2 -12.69 -1.61 12.12
C ASP A 2 -11.73 -0.68 11.34
N TYR A 3 -12.07 0.57 11.08
CA TYR A 3 -11.19 1.48 10.32
C TYR A 3 -10.11 2.19 11.17
N PHE A 4 -10.34 2.34 12.47
CA PHE A 4 -9.46 3.16 13.33
C PHE A 4 -8.10 2.52 13.53
N VAL A 5 -8.06 1.19 13.70
CA VAL A 5 -6.80 0.44 13.86
C VAL A 5 -5.96 0.58 12.60
N GLY A 6 -6.54 0.33 11.43
CA GLY A 6 -5.88 0.53 10.13
C GLY A 6 -5.39 1.96 9.91
N LEU A 7 -6.21 2.97 10.24
CA LEU A 7 -5.82 4.38 10.14
C LEU A 7 -4.62 4.72 11.05
N ILE A 8 -4.66 4.31 12.32
CA ILE A 8 -3.57 4.58 13.27
C ILE A 8 -2.28 3.88 12.83
N LEU A 9 -2.37 2.59 12.45
CA LEU A 9 -1.22 1.82 11.99
C LEU A 9 -0.62 2.38 10.70
N SER A 10 -1.45 2.83 9.76
CA SER A 10 -0.96 3.41 8.49
C SER A 10 -0.29 4.76 8.68
N ILE A 11 -0.82 5.62 9.56
CA ILE A 11 -0.16 6.87 9.95
C ILE A 11 1.17 6.59 10.63
N ALA A 12 1.20 5.63 11.56
CA ALA A 12 2.42 5.23 12.25
C ALA A 12 3.46 4.65 11.27
N ALA A 13 3.03 3.76 10.36
CA ALA A 13 3.90 3.14 9.36
C ALA A 13 4.43 4.16 8.36
N CYS A 14 3.58 5.01 7.77
CA CYS A 14 3.99 6.04 6.83
C CYS A 14 4.84 7.13 7.51
N GLY A 15 4.49 7.53 8.72
CA GLY A 15 5.25 8.48 9.52
C GLY A 15 6.64 7.94 9.86
N THR A 16 6.73 6.70 10.34
CA THR A 16 8.01 6.05 10.64
C THR A 16 8.83 5.87 9.38
N ALA A 17 8.22 5.42 8.28
CA ALA A 17 8.91 5.28 6.99
C ALA A 17 9.49 6.61 6.50
N ARG A 18 8.75 7.70 6.68
CA ARG A 18 9.19 9.05 6.32
C ARG A 18 10.34 9.55 7.20
N LEU A 19 10.26 9.31 8.51
CA LEU A 19 11.27 9.72 9.49
C LEU A 19 12.57 8.92 9.36
N ALA A 20 12.45 7.60 9.19
CA ALA A 20 13.58 6.69 8.99
C ALA A 20 14.15 6.73 7.56
N GLY A 21 13.39 7.28 6.61
CA GLY A 21 13.77 7.38 5.20
C GLY A 21 13.51 6.12 4.37
N PHE A 22 12.76 5.14 4.88
CA PHE A 22 12.37 3.95 4.11
C PHE A 22 11.55 4.28 2.87
N ASP A 23 10.70 5.31 2.94
CA ASP A 23 9.88 5.75 1.80
C ASP A 23 10.69 6.37 0.64
N ARG A 24 11.99 6.60 0.84
CA ARG A 24 12.93 6.97 -0.21
C ARG A 24 13.25 5.77 -1.09
N GLU A 25 13.31 4.59 -0.50
CA GLU A 25 13.59 3.35 -1.19
C GLU A 25 12.41 2.95 -2.08
N ARG A 26 12.72 2.65 -3.33
CA ARG A 26 11.73 2.31 -4.35
C ARG A 26 10.91 1.06 -3.98
N GLY A 27 11.50 0.17 -3.17
CA GLY A 27 10.90 -1.11 -2.79
C GLY A 27 9.91 -1.06 -1.64
N PHE A 28 9.82 0.05 -0.87
CA PHE A 28 9.05 0.08 0.37
C PHE A 28 7.56 -0.24 0.19
N TYR A 29 6.87 0.53 -0.65
CA TYR A 29 5.43 0.34 -0.92
C TYR A 29 5.10 -0.96 -1.68
N PRO A 30 5.90 -1.41 -2.68
CA PRO A 30 5.76 -2.76 -3.23
C PRO A 30 5.82 -3.86 -2.16
N THR A 31 6.76 -3.77 -1.21
CA THR A 31 6.87 -4.74 -0.11
C THR A 31 5.64 -4.70 0.79
N ILE A 32 5.13 -3.51 1.12
CA ILE A 32 3.86 -3.38 1.85
C ILE A 32 2.74 -4.12 1.13
N LEU A 33 2.57 -3.90 -0.17
CA LEU A 33 1.55 -4.57 -0.98
C LEU A 33 1.67 -6.10 -0.93
N CYS A 34 2.89 -6.64 -0.98
CA CYS A 34 3.13 -8.08 -0.81
C CYS A 34 2.74 -8.58 0.60
N VAL A 35 3.02 -7.79 1.65
CA VAL A 35 2.73 -8.17 3.04
C VAL A 35 1.22 -8.19 3.29
N ILE A 36 0.50 -7.13 2.92
CA ILE A 36 -0.96 -7.08 3.13
C ILE A 36 -1.68 -8.20 2.38
N ALA A 37 -1.23 -8.54 1.17
CA ALA A 37 -1.83 -9.60 0.36
C ALA A 37 -1.60 -11.00 0.99
N THR A 38 -0.44 -11.23 1.59
CA THR A 38 -0.14 -12.52 2.22
C THR A 38 -0.83 -12.73 3.57
N TYR A 39 -1.33 -11.67 4.22
CA TYR A 39 -2.14 -11.81 5.44
C TYR A 39 -3.45 -12.57 5.20
N TYR A 40 -4.11 -12.37 4.06
CA TYR A 40 -5.31 -13.15 3.73
C TYR A 40 -5.04 -14.65 3.57
N VAL A 41 -3.87 -14.99 3.01
CA VAL A 41 -3.40 -16.39 2.93
C VAL A 41 -3.14 -16.94 4.33
N LEU A 42 -2.51 -16.16 5.20
CA LEU A 42 -2.29 -16.53 6.60
C LEU A 42 -3.61 -16.79 7.33
N PHE A 43 -4.59 -15.91 7.20
CA PHE A 43 -5.91 -16.11 7.81
C PHE A 43 -6.60 -17.36 7.25
N ALA A 44 -6.52 -17.61 5.96
CA ALA A 44 -7.06 -18.83 5.37
C ALA A 44 -6.41 -20.10 5.94
N ALA A 45 -5.09 -20.07 6.13
CA ALA A 45 -4.36 -21.17 6.74
C ALA A 45 -4.76 -21.39 8.21
N MET A 46 -4.95 -20.30 8.97
CA MET A 46 -5.43 -20.36 10.36
C MET A 46 -6.88 -20.85 10.46
N GLY A 47 -7.73 -20.52 9.48
CA GLY A 47 -9.12 -20.97 9.41
C GLY A 47 -9.28 -22.43 8.96
N GLY A 48 -8.20 -23.11 8.55
CA GLY A 48 -8.21 -24.52 8.16
C GLY A 48 -8.86 -24.84 6.80
N GLY A 49 -9.22 -23.82 6.01
CA GLY A 49 -9.90 -24.00 4.73
C GLY A 49 -8.92 -24.17 3.56
N GLY A 50 -8.64 -25.40 3.12
CA GLY A 50 -7.72 -25.65 2.00
C GLY A 50 -8.12 -24.93 0.69
N GLN A 51 -9.42 -24.86 0.39
CA GLN A 51 -9.94 -24.08 -0.75
C GLN A 51 -9.73 -22.57 -0.56
N ALA A 52 -9.93 -22.04 0.66
CA ALA A 52 -9.68 -20.64 0.95
C ALA A 52 -8.18 -20.31 0.79
N VAL A 53 -7.29 -21.17 1.28
CA VAL A 53 -5.84 -21.00 1.11
C VAL A 53 -5.47 -20.94 -0.38
N LEU A 54 -6.03 -21.83 -1.20
CA LEU A 54 -5.77 -21.84 -2.64
C LEU A 54 -6.23 -20.53 -3.30
N LEU A 55 -7.47 -20.11 -3.06
CA LEU A 55 -8.05 -18.90 -3.66
C LEU A 55 -7.31 -17.63 -3.21
N GLU A 56 -7.07 -17.49 -1.92
CA GLU A 56 -6.33 -16.36 -1.36
C GLU A 56 -4.89 -16.33 -1.88
N SER A 57 -4.26 -17.49 -2.08
CA SER A 57 -2.90 -17.57 -2.67
C SER A 57 -2.89 -17.13 -4.14
N MET A 58 -3.92 -17.46 -4.91
CA MET A 58 -4.05 -16.99 -6.30
C MET A 58 -4.19 -15.46 -6.33
N ILE A 59 -5.05 -14.90 -5.49
CA ILE A 59 -5.25 -13.44 -5.39
C ILE A 59 -3.96 -12.75 -4.93
N ALA A 60 -3.31 -13.27 -3.89
CA ALA A 60 -2.04 -12.74 -3.40
C ALA A 60 -0.96 -12.76 -4.48
N THR A 61 -0.88 -13.83 -5.27
CA THR A 61 0.08 -13.94 -6.39
C THR A 61 -0.15 -12.85 -7.44
N VAL A 62 -1.40 -12.50 -7.74
CA VAL A 62 -1.71 -11.40 -8.67
C VAL A 62 -1.21 -10.06 -8.11
N PHE A 63 -1.51 -9.73 -6.86
CA PHE A 63 -1.02 -8.50 -6.24
C PHE A 63 0.50 -8.44 -6.14
N MET A 64 1.15 -9.55 -5.78
CA MET A 64 2.61 -9.65 -5.77
C MET A 64 3.21 -9.48 -7.17
N GLY A 65 2.58 -10.06 -8.20
CA GLY A 65 2.98 -9.86 -9.59
C GLY A 65 2.93 -8.38 -9.99
N ILE A 66 1.86 -7.67 -9.63
CA ILE A 66 1.72 -6.23 -9.88
C ILE A 66 2.74 -5.44 -9.04
N ALA A 67 3.00 -5.83 -7.79
CA ALA A 67 4.02 -5.20 -6.94
C ALA A 67 5.41 -5.29 -7.59
N VAL A 68 5.81 -6.46 -8.08
CA VAL A 68 7.09 -6.69 -8.76
C VAL A 68 7.15 -5.92 -10.09
N ALA A 69 6.08 -5.96 -10.89
CA ALA A 69 6.02 -5.24 -12.16
C ALA A 69 6.09 -3.72 -11.95
N GLY A 70 5.35 -3.19 -10.97
CA GLY A 70 5.37 -1.78 -10.60
C GLY A 70 6.72 -1.34 -10.02
N PHE A 71 7.34 -2.19 -9.19
CA PHE A 71 8.70 -1.97 -8.71
C PHE A 71 9.70 -1.91 -9.87
N LYS A 72 9.68 -2.84 -10.82
CA LYS A 72 10.60 -2.85 -11.97
C LYS A 72 10.30 -1.75 -13.01
N GLY A 73 9.05 -1.31 -13.12
CA GLY A 73 8.59 -0.38 -14.15
C GLY A 73 8.07 0.94 -13.59
N ASN A 74 6.75 1.03 -13.39
CA ASN A 74 6.08 2.26 -12.96
C ASN A 74 5.36 2.05 -11.62
N LEU A 75 5.77 2.79 -10.59
CA LEU A 75 5.18 2.70 -9.25
C LEU A 75 3.73 3.17 -9.19
N TRP A 76 3.20 3.87 -10.20
CA TRP A 76 1.76 4.12 -10.30
C TRP A 76 0.95 2.83 -10.37
N ALA A 77 1.50 1.74 -10.90
CA ALA A 77 0.86 0.43 -10.84
C ALA A 77 0.67 -0.05 -9.39
N VAL A 78 1.61 0.26 -8.49
CA VAL A 78 1.53 -0.08 -7.06
C VAL A 78 0.50 0.80 -6.35
N VAL A 79 0.41 2.09 -6.70
CA VAL A 79 -0.65 2.99 -6.20
C VAL A 79 -2.03 2.43 -6.57
N LEU A 80 -2.21 2.06 -7.84
CA LEU A 80 -3.48 1.49 -8.32
C LEU A 80 -3.77 0.14 -7.66
N ALA A 81 -2.75 -0.71 -7.49
CA ALA A 81 -2.92 -2.01 -6.84
C ALA A 81 -3.33 -1.88 -5.37
N LEU A 82 -2.75 -0.93 -4.61
CA LEU A 82 -3.20 -0.61 -3.25
C LEU A 82 -4.65 -0.14 -3.23
N ALA A 83 -5.05 0.73 -4.17
CA ALA A 83 -6.45 1.16 -4.26
C ALA A 83 -7.41 0.02 -4.62
N VAL A 84 -7.00 -0.89 -5.51
CA VAL A 84 -7.77 -2.09 -5.87
C VAL A 84 -7.83 -3.07 -4.69
N HIS A 85 -6.77 -3.21 -3.91
CA HIS A 85 -6.76 -4.05 -2.71
C HIS A 85 -7.71 -3.50 -1.64
N ALA A 86 -7.74 -2.17 -1.44
CA ALA A 86 -8.74 -1.54 -0.59
C ALA A 86 -10.19 -1.83 -1.04
N LEU A 87 -10.45 -1.85 -2.35
CA LEU A 87 -11.76 -2.24 -2.88
C LEU A 87 -12.03 -3.73 -2.68
N PHE A 88 -11.01 -4.58 -2.83
CA PHE A 88 -11.11 -6.01 -2.53
C PHE A 88 -11.48 -6.24 -1.06
N ASP A 89 -10.88 -5.51 -0.12
CA ASP A 89 -11.21 -5.59 1.30
C ASP A 89 -12.68 -5.28 1.59
N LEU A 90 -13.26 -4.26 0.93
CA LEU A 90 -14.68 -3.95 1.05
C LEU A 90 -15.58 -5.10 0.61
N MET A 91 -15.17 -5.78 -0.46
CA MET A 91 -15.96 -6.82 -1.12
C MET A 91 -15.56 -8.23 -0.69
N HIS A 92 -14.59 -8.38 0.21
CA HIS A 92 -13.93 -9.66 0.51
C HIS A 92 -14.94 -10.75 0.85
N HIS A 93 -15.83 -10.46 1.80
CA HIS A 93 -16.89 -11.38 2.24
C HIS A 93 -17.89 -11.75 1.14
N HIS A 94 -18.01 -10.95 0.08
CA HIS A 94 -18.88 -11.24 -1.07
C HIS A 94 -18.16 -12.03 -2.17
N ILE A 95 -16.84 -11.92 -2.24
CA ILE A 95 -16.01 -12.58 -3.26
C ILE A 95 -15.69 -14.02 -2.83
N LEU A 96 -15.29 -14.20 -1.57
CA LEU A 96 -14.91 -15.52 -1.06
C LEU A 96 -15.18 -15.63 0.45
N ARG A 97 -15.39 -16.86 0.91
CA ARG A 97 -15.55 -17.15 2.34
C ARG A 97 -14.23 -17.61 2.94
N ASN A 98 -13.73 -16.86 3.91
CA ASN A 98 -12.53 -17.17 4.67
C ASN A 98 -12.83 -17.00 6.16
N ASP A 99 -13.19 -18.10 6.82
CA ASP A 99 -13.62 -18.09 8.22
C ASP A 99 -12.47 -17.73 9.20
N GLY A 100 -11.21 -17.69 8.73
CA GLY A 100 -10.07 -17.26 9.53
C GLY A 100 -9.86 -15.75 9.58
N VAL A 101 -10.55 -14.97 8.73
CA VAL A 101 -10.44 -13.50 8.71
C VAL A 101 -11.26 -12.91 9.87
N PRO A 102 -10.64 -12.14 10.79
CA PRO A 102 -11.40 -11.44 11.82
C PRO A 102 -12.34 -10.41 11.18
N GLY A 103 -13.59 -10.30 11.67
CA GLY A 103 -14.59 -9.42 11.04
C GLY A 103 -14.20 -7.93 10.96
N TRP A 104 -13.32 -7.44 11.83
CA TRP A 104 -12.80 -6.07 11.81
C TRP A 104 -11.64 -5.85 10.83
N TRP A 105 -11.01 -6.93 10.36
CA TRP A 105 -9.77 -6.89 9.59
C TRP A 105 -9.93 -6.21 8.23
N PRO A 106 -10.93 -6.54 7.38
CA PRO A 106 -11.01 -5.94 6.05
C PRO A 106 -11.19 -4.42 6.11
N GLY A 107 -11.98 -3.90 7.05
CA GLY A 107 -12.09 -2.46 7.28
C GLY A 107 -10.76 -1.81 7.66
N SER A 108 -9.96 -2.48 8.50
CA SER A 108 -8.62 -2.01 8.88
C SER A 108 -7.66 -2.01 7.70
N CYS A 109 -7.60 -3.11 6.95
CA CYS A 109 -6.73 -3.26 5.78
C CYS A 109 -7.06 -2.20 4.73
N MET A 110 -8.35 -2.01 4.41
CA MET A 110 -8.80 -0.99 3.47
C MET A 110 -8.31 0.41 3.87
N ALA A 111 -8.49 0.78 5.15
CA ALA A 111 -8.05 2.09 5.64
C ALA A 111 -6.52 2.25 5.49
N PHE A 112 -5.77 1.18 5.76
CA PHE A 112 -4.32 1.18 5.61
C PHE A 112 -3.90 1.36 4.15
N ASP A 113 -4.54 0.62 3.24
CA ASP A 113 -4.24 0.61 1.81
C ASP A 113 -4.50 1.96 1.15
N ILE A 114 -5.62 2.61 1.50
CA ILE A 114 -5.94 3.95 1.03
C ILE A 114 -4.86 4.93 1.46
N VAL A 115 -4.44 4.90 2.72
CA VAL A 115 -3.38 5.80 3.22
C VAL A 115 -2.06 5.50 2.53
N ALA A 116 -1.69 4.23 2.38
CA ALA A 116 -0.47 3.84 1.67
C ALA A 116 -0.47 4.29 0.20
N ALA A 117 -1.60 4.13 -0.50
CA ALA A 117 -1.79 4.56 -1.88
C ALA A 117 -1.64 6.09 -2.01
N VAL A 118 -2.29 6.84 -1.12
CA VAL A 118 -2.20 8.31 -1.08
C VAL A 118 -0.77 8.76 -0.77
N CYS A 119 -0.10 8.14 0.21
CA CYS A 119 1.28 8.49 0.55
C CYS A 119 2.24 8.23 -0.62
N LEU A 120 2.19 7.05 -1.25
CA LEU A 120 3.01 6.75 -2.41
C LEU A 120 2.69 7.70 -3.58
N GLY A 121 1.42 7.91 -3.90
CA GLY A 121 0.98 8.81 -4.97
C GLY A 121 1.50 10.24 -4.74
N ALA A 122 1.39 10.75 -3.51
CA ALA A 122 1.92 12.07 -3.15
C ALA A 122 3.44 12.15 -3.29
N LEU A 123 4.18 11.08 -2.95
CA LEU A 123 5.64 11.03 -3.14
C LEU A 123 6.01 11.05 -4.62
N LEU A 124 5.30 10.30 -5.47
CA LEU A 124 5.52 10.27 -6.91
C LEU A 124 5.23 11.63 -7.55
N LEU A 125 4.12 12.27 -7.18
CA LEU A 125 3.79 13.62 -7.65
C LEU A 125 4.85 14.65 -7.25
N LYS A 126 5.32 14.61 -5.99
CA LYS A 126 6.40 15.50 -5.53
C LYS A 126 7.70 15.32 -6.29
N ARG A 127 8.04 14.08 -6.68
CA ARG A 127 9.24 13.78 -7.49
C ARG A 127 9.10 14.24 -8.95
N ALA A 128 7.88 14.35 -9.46
CA ALA A 128 7.61 14.82 -10.81
C ALA A 128 7.62 16.36 -10.95
N LEU A 129 7.46 17.11 -9.85
CA LEU A 129 7.48 18.57 -9.85
C LEU A 129 8.90 19.12 -10.03
N PRO A 130 9.13 20.13 -10.89
CA PRO A 130 10.42 20.80 -11.01
C PRO A 130 10.87 21.41 -9.67
N PRO A 131 12.19 21.57 -9.43
CA PRO A 131 12.68 22.33 -8.28
C PRO A 131 12.05 23.71 -8.31
N ARG A 132 11.41 24.12 -7.20
CA ARG A 132 10.86 25.46 -7.08
C ARG A 132 12.02 26.45 -7.20
N ASN A 133 12.13 27.14 -8.33
CA ASN A 133 13.08 28.23 -8.53
C ASN A 133 12.74 29.33 -7.52
N SER A 134 13.38 29.31 -6.34
CA SER A 134 13.39 30.44 -5.44
C SER A 134 14.28 31.50 -6.10
N GLY A 135 13.68 32.30 -6.98
CA GLY A 135 14.32 33.43 -7.63
C GLY A 135 14.69 34.50 -6.61
N THR A 136 15.77 34.30 -5.86
CA THR A 136 16.56 35.40 -5.33
C THR A 136 17.63 35.69 -6.38
N GLY A 137 17.19 36.46 -7.39
CA GLY A 137 18.08 37.15 -8.31
C GLY A 137 19.01 38.03 -7.48
N ARG A 138 20.19 37.50 -7.15
CA ARG A 138 21.30 38.27 -6.63
C ARG A 138 21.74 39.17 -7.78
N GLN A 139 21.18 40.38 -7.85
CA GLN A 139 21.73 41.46 -8.66
C GLN A 139 23.16 41.66 -8.18
N ARG A 140 24.08 41.02 -8.90
CA ARG A 140 25.52 41.24 -8.79
C ARG A 140 25.82 42.38 -9.75
N LEU A 141 25.47 43.61 -9.35
CA LEU A 141 26.12 44.79 -9.90
C LEU A 141 27.51 44.84 -9.26
N ALA A 142 28.48 44.36 -10.02
CA ALA A 142 29.90 44.57 -9.77
C ALA A 142 30.29 45.97 -10.31
N PRO A 143 31.45 46.49 -9.87
CA PRO A 143 31.65 47.84 -9.33
C PRO A 143 31.60 48.99 -10.33
#